data_AF-M1CMN3-F1
#
_entry.id   AF-M1CMN3-F1
#
_cell.length_a   1.000
_cell.length_b   1.000
_cell.length_c   1.000
_cell.angle_alpha   90.00
_cell.angle_beta   90.00
_cell.angle_gamma   90.00
#
_symmetry.space_group_name_H-M   'P 1'
#
loop_
_entity.id
_entity.type
_entity.pdbx_description
1 polymer ?
#
loop_
_entity_poly.entity_id
_entity_poly.type
_entity_poly.pdbx_seq_one_letter_code
_entity_poly.pdbx_strand_id
1 'polypeptide(L)'
;MLEGVEKALGLSKSSLQKPFYTKLQLWGAALPTNTPGIPCIFDPRGRAGICGDWLLGSSLEAAALSGIALADQIADYFEQGGPCSDEFAVGLHDEYKPLEGHDIGQFPGLESVDQITNVPALTLAT
;
A
#
# COMPACT_ATOMS: atom_id res chain seq x y z
N MET A 1 13.08 -16.24 11.14
CA MET A 1 13.00 -16.29 9.66
C MET A 1 13.08 -17.72 9.15
N LEU A 2 14.21 -18.43 9.27
CA LEU A 2 14.35 -19.80 8.71
C LEU A 2 13.36 -20.82 9.29
N GLU A 3 13.12 -20.80 10.61
CA GLU A 3 12.10 -21.64 11.24
C GLU A 3 10.69 -21.40 10.66
N GLY A 4 10.38 -20.16 10.27
CA GLY A 4 9.11 -19.83 9.60
C GLY A 4 9.02 -20.46 8.21
N VAL A 5 10.14 -20.48 7.46
CA VAL A 5 10.24 -21.16 6.16
C VAL A 5 10.11 -22.66 6.32
N GLU A 6 10.81 -23.26 7.29
CA GLU A 6 10.69 -24.70 7.61
C GLU A 6 9.24 -25.09 7.87
N LYS A 7 8.55 -24.32 8.71
CA LYS A 7 7.14 -24.54 9.01
C LYS A 7 6.25 -24.43 7.76
N ALA A 8 6.44 -23.39 6.95
CA ALA A 8 5.65 -23.18 5.73
C ALA A 8 5.84 -24.31 4.70
N LEU A 9 7.03 -24.92 4.66
CA LEU A 9 7.36 -26.03 3.78
C LEU A 9 7.10 -27.42 4.40
N GLY A 10 6.58 -27.49 5.63
CA GLY A 10 6.36 -28.76 6.33
C GLY A 10 7.64 -29.51 6.71
N LEU A 11 8.77 -28.81 6.81
CA LEU A 11 10.07 -29.38 7.15
C LEU A 11 10.25 -29.48 8.67
N SER A 12 11.04 -30.46 9.11
CA SER A 12 11.44 -30.56 10.52
C SER A 12 12.30 -29.37 10.93
N LYS A 13 12.17 -28.95 12.19
CA LYS A 13 12.95 -27.83 12.76
C LYS A 13 14.46 -28.05 12.59
N SER A 14 15.17 -27.00 12.19
CA SER A 14 16.63 -27.02 11.95
C SER A 14 17.09 -28.01 10.88
N SER A 15 16.24 -28.31 9.89
CA SER A 15 16.61 -29.14 8.74
C SER A 15 17.21 -28.34 7.60
N LEU A 16 16.92 -27.04 7.52
CA LEU A 16 17.52 -26.19 6.49
C LEU A 16 18.99 -25.92 6.81
N GLN A 17 19.83 -25.99 5.78
CA GLN A 17 21.22 -25.56 5.88
C GLN A 17 21.29 -24.05 6.17
N LYS A 18 22.31 -23.64 6.93
CA LYS A 18 22.56 -22.24 7.23
C LYS A 18 22.89 -21.48 5.93
N PRO A 19 22.26 -20.33 5.65
CA PRO A 19 22.60 -19.50 4.51
C PRO A 19 24.07 -19.10 4.53
N PHE A 20 24.75 -19.18 3.38
CA PHE A 20 26.13 -18.70 3.23
C PHE A 20 26.21 -17.16 3.15
N TYR A 21 25.08 -16.49 2.94
CA TYR A 21 24.94 -15.04 2.90
C TYR A 21 23.59 -14.61 3.49
N THR A 22 23.53 -13.46 4.16
CA THR A 22 22.29 -12.89 4.70
C THR A 22 22.33 -11.38 4.60
N LYS A 23 21.23 -10.79 4.12
CA LYS A 23 20.96 -9.35 4.16
C LYS A 23 19.55 -9.15 4.70
N LEU A 24 19.39 -8.19 5.61
CA LEU A 24 18.11 -7.81 6.18
C LEU A 24 17.88 -6.32 5.90
N GLN A 25 16.65 -5.97 5.55
CA GLN A 25 16.22 -4.58 5.44
C GLN A 25 14.90 -4.42 6.18
N LEU A 26 14.85 -3.41 7.05
CA LEU A 26 13.67 -3.03 7.81
C LEU A 26 12.99 -1.86 7.11
N TRP A 27 11.67 -1.94 6.96
CA TRP A 27 10.84 -0.91 6.35
C TRP A 27 9.78 -0.48 7.37
N GLY A 28 9.99 0.66 8.04
CA GLY A 28 9.15 1.09 9.16
C GLY A 28 7.74 1.54 8.77
N ALA A 29 7.55 1.97 7.52
CA ALA A 29 6.26 2.44 6.99
C ALA A 29 5.96 1.75 5.64
N ALA A 30 6.19 0.44 5.59
CA ALA A 30 6.12 -0.34 4.36
C ALA A 30 4.69 -0.65 3.90
N LEU A 31 3.77 -0.77 4.85
CA LEU A 31 2.39 -1.18 4.62
C LEU A 31 1.45 -0.07 5.13
N PRO A 32 0.66 0.57 4.26
CA PRO A 32 -0.38 1.48 4.72
C PRO A 32 -1.46 0.72 5.48
N THR A 33 -1.89 1.29 6.61
CA THR A 33 -2.93 0.69 7.48
C THR A 33 -4.29 1.38 7.32
N ASN A 34 -4.32 2.52 6.64
CA ASN A 34 -5.51 3.29 6.34
C ASN A 34 -5.36 4.01 5.00
N THR A 35 -6.49 4.41 4.44
CA THR A 35 -6.57 5.09 3.15
C THR A 35 -7.74 6.08 3.14
N PRO A 36 -7.60 7.25 2.49
CA PRO A 36 -8.74 8.12 2.23
C PRO A 36 -9.64 7.58 1.09
N GLY A 37 -9.16 6.60 0.30
CA GLY A 37 -9.96 5.95 -0.74
C GLY A 37 -10.21 6.83 -1.98
N ILE A 38 -9.26 7.72 -2.29
CA ILE A 38 -9.35 8.70 -3.37
C ILE A 38 -8.08 8.64 -4.22
N PRO A 39 -8.13 8.74 -5.56
CA PRO A 39 -6.95 8.52 -6.41
C PRO A 39 -5.81 9.52 -6.24
N CYS A 40 -6.09 10.78 -5.89
CA CYS A 40 -5.06 11.77 -5.57
C CYS A 40 -5.62 12.81 -4.60
N ILE A 41 -4.73 13.59 -3.99
CA ILE A 41 -5.10 14.80 -3.26
C ILE A 41 -4.45 15.98 -3.97
N PHE A 42 -5.21 17.05 -4.22
CA PHE A 42 -4.71 18.25 -4.87
C PHE A 42 -5.23 19.50 -4.19
N ASP A 43 -4.31 20.37 -3.77
CA ASP A 43 -4.59 21.72 -3.31
C ASP A 43 -4.27 22.72 -4.44
N PRO A 44 -5.28 23.28 -5.13
CA PRO A 44 -5.04 24.22 -6.23
C PRO A 44 -4.49 25.57 -5.73
N ARG A 45 -4.77 25.97 -4.49
CA ARG A 45 -4.27 27.23 -3.92
C ARG A 45 -2.80 27.12 -3.56
N GLY A 46 -2.43 26.02 -2.88
CA GLY A 46 -1.05 25.68 -2.55
C GLY A 46 -0.24 25.18 -3.74
N ARG A 47 -0.90 24.76 -4.82
CA ARG A 47 -0.32 24.08 -6.00
C ARG A 47 0.49 22.85 -5.57
N ALA A 48 -0.09 22.07 -4.66
CA ALA A 48 0.51 20.89 -4.08
C ALA A 48 -0.35 19.67 -4.38
N GLY A 49 0.29 18.60 -4.87
CA GLY A 49 -0.34 17.33 -5.17
C GLY A 49 0.26 16.21 -4.35
N ILE A 50 -0.56 15.24 -3.96
CA ILE A 50 -0.15 14.02 -3.27
C ILE A 50 -0.68 12.83 -4.05
N CYS A 51 0.23 11.90 -4.35
CA CYS A 51 -0.07 10.61 -4.95
C CYS A 51 0.72 9.50 -4.24
N GLY A 52 0.23 8.27 -4.29
CA GLY A 52 0.88 7.11 -3.69
C GLY A 52 -0.05 5.90 -3.65
N ASP A 53 0.52 4.73 -3.39
CA ASP A 53 -0.25 3.49 -3.18
C ASP A 53 -1.31 3.67 -2.09
N TRP A 54 -0.91 4.24 -0.94
CA TRP A 54 -1.72 4.42 0.26
C TRP A 54 -3.01 5.24 0.07
N LEU A 55 -3.14 5.97 -1.04
CA LEU A 55 -4.35 6.71 -1.37
C LEU A 55 -5.51 5.84 -1.88
N LEU A 56 -5.18 4.68 -2.46
CA LEU A 56 -6.15 3.72 -2.99
C LEU A 56 -6.02 2.32 -2.35
N GLY A 57 -4.85 1.97 -1.82
CA GLY A 57 -4.58 0.63 -1.28
C GLY A 57 -3.13 0.42 -0.86
N SER A 58 -2.60 -0.79 -1.07
CA SER A 58 -1.22 -1.19 -0.72
C SER A 58 -0.52 -1.92 -1.88
N SER A 59 -0.83 -1.52 -3.11
CA SER A 59 -0.39 -2.21 -4.34
C SER A 59 0.44 -1.31 -5.26
N LEU A 60 1.23 -1.94 -6.13
CA LEU A 60 1.93 -1.23 -7.20
C LEU A 60 0.94 -0.57 -8.18
N GLU A 61 -0.17 -1.24 -8.47
CA GLU A 61 -1.25 -0.71 -9.30
C GLU A 61 -1.86 0.56 -8.69
N ALA A 62 -2.15 0.55 -7.38
CA ALA A 62 -2.65 1.72 -6.67
C ALA A 62 -1.68 2.90 -6.79
N ALA A 63 -0.36 2.67 -6.63
CA ALA A 63 0.63 3.72 -6.83
C ALA A 63 0.62 4.28 -8.25
N ALA A 64 0.55 3.41 -9.26
CA ALA A 64 0.54 3.82 -10.66
C ALA A 64 -0.72 4.62 -11.01
N LEU A 65 -1.90 4.12 -10.65
CA LEU A 65 -3.17 4.80 -10.89
C LEU A 65 -3.24 6.14 -10.15
N SER A 66 -2.74 6.20 -8.92
CA SER A 66 -2.69 7.43 -8.15
C SER A 66 -1.78 8.49 -8.80
N GLY A 67 -0.62 8.07 -9.31
CA GLY A 67 0.30 8.96 -10.02
C GLY A 67 -0.29 9.51 -11.33
N ILE A 68 -0.98 8.67 -12.10
CA ILE A 68 -1.69 9.07 -13.32
C ILE A 68 -2.80 10.08 -12.98
N ALA A 69 -3.63 9.79 -11.99
CA ALA A 69 -4.73 10.66 -11.60
C ALA A 69 -4.24 12.04 -11.15
N LEU A 70 -3.13 12.12 -10.42
CA LEU A 70 -2.56 13.41 -10.05
C LEU A 70 -2.01 14.17 -11.27
N ALA A 71 -1.39 13.47 -12.22
CA ALA A 71 -0.90 14.09 -13.45
C ALA A 71 -2.05 14.68 -14.28
N ASP A 72 -3.15 13.94 -14.41
CA ASP A 72 -4.37 14.40 -15.11
C ASP A 72 -4.96 15.63 -14.41
N GLN A 73 -5.09 15.60 -13.07
CA GLN A 73 -5.59 16.74 -12.29
C GLN A 73 -4.74 18.00 -12.47
N ILE A 74 -3.41 17.85 -12.54
CA ILE A 74 -2.48 18.95 -12.79
C ILE A 74 -2.62 19.48 -14.22
N ALA A 75 -2.76 18.59 -15.21
CA ALA A 75 -2.95 18.97 -16.60
C ALA A 75 -4.24 19.79 -16.77
N ASP A 76 -5.36 19.29 -16.26
CA ASP A 76 -6.66 19.96 -16.29
C ASP A 76 -6.60 21.35 -15.63
N TYR A 77 -5.95 21.45 -14.47
CA TYR A 77 -5.74 22.71 -13.75
C TYR A 77 -5.01 23.76 -14.62
N PHE A 78 -4.01 23.36 -15.40
CA PHE A 78 -3.28 24.28 -16.28
C PHE A 78 -4.06 24.63 -17.56
N GLU A 79 -4.77 23.68 -18.16
CA GLU A 79 -5.56 23.92 -19.37
C GLU A 79 -6.70 24.92 -19.13
N GLN A 80 -7.30 24.89 -17.93
CA GLN A 80 -8.45 25.72 -17.57
C GLN A 80 -8.07 27.07 -16.92
N GLY A 81 -6.78 27.43 -16.91
CA GLY A 81 -6.32 28.78 -16.57
C GLY A 81 -5.87 28.98 -15.11
N GLY A 82 -5.65 27.92 -14.34
CA GLY A 82 -5.08 28.01 -13.00
C GLY A 82 -6.05 28.57 -11.93
N PRO A 83 -5.57 29.32 -10.91
CA PRO A 83 -6.05 29.38 -9.52
C PRO A 83 -7.42 30.02 -9.28
N CYS A 84 -8.31 30.06 -10.27
CA CYS A 84 -9.59 30.75 -10.18
C CYS A 84 -10.68 29.98 -9.45
N SER A 85 -10.48 28.70 -9.10
CA SER A 85 -11.56 27.88 -8.55
C SER A 85 -11.07 26.81 -7.58
N ASP A 86 -11.74 26.75 -6.43
CA ASP A 86 -11.68 25.62 -5.50
C ASP A 86 -12.26 24.33 -6.13
N GLU A 87 -12.73 24.38 -7.38
CA GLU A 87 -13.29 23.24 -8.11
C GLU A 87 -12.24 22.17 -8.44
N PHE A 88 -10.96 22.56 -8.50
CA PHE A 88 -9.85 21.61 -8.66
C PHE A 88 -9.42 20.99 -7.33
N ALA A 89 -9.97 21.42 -6.20
CA ALA A 89 -9.64 20.83 -4.91
C ALA A 89 -10.19 19.41 -4.82
N VAL A 90 -9.31 18.45 -4.57
CA VAL A 90 -9.62 17.03 -4.52
C VAL A 90 -8.97 16.45 -3.28
N GLY A 91 -9.69 15.67 -2.48
CA GLY A 91 -9.07 14.89 -1.40
C GLY A 91 -8.74 15.63 -0.10
N LEU A 92 -8.88 16.97 -0.04
CA LEU A 92 -8.38 17.78 1.08
C LEU A 92 -9.10 17.53 2.42
N HIS A 93 -10.29 16.96 2.36
CA HIS A 93 -11.16 16.77 3.52
C HIS A 93 -11.60 15.31 3.70
N ASP A 94 -11.04 14.39 2.94
CA ASP A 94 -11.38 12.98 3.03
C ASP A 94 -10.77 12.34 4.29
N GLU A 95 -11.62 11.63 5.03
CA GLU A 95 -11.21 10.93 6.24
C GLU A 95 -10.54 9.60 5.90
N TYR A 96 -9.50 9.26 6.66
CA TYR A 96 -8.79 7.99 6.52
C TYR A 96 -9.60 6.86 7.14
N LYS A 97 -9.83 5.81 6.36
CA LYS A 97 -10.52 4.59 6.78
C LYS A 97 -9.52 3.43 6.85
N PRO A 98 -9.70 2.47 7.77
CA PRO A 98 -8.87 1.27 7.80
C PRO A 98 -8.85 0.56 6.44
N LEU A 99 -7.68 0.08 6.03
CA LEU A 99 -7.51 -0.68 4.80
C LEU A 99 -7.71 -2.18 5.08
N GLU A 100 -8.50 -2.88 4.27
CA GLU A 100 -8.76 -4.33 4.44
C GLU A 100 -7.65 -5.24 3.85
N GLY A 101 -6.58 -4.67 3.31
CA GLY A 101 -5.42 -5.39 2.76
C GLY A 101 -4.38 -5.77 3.82
N HIS A 102 -3.90 -7.00 3.79
CA HIS A 102 -2.98 -7.55 4.79
C HIS A 102 -1.53 -7.58 4.33
N ASP A 103 -1.28 -7.61 3.01
CA ASP A 103 0.07 -7.76 2.47
C ASP A 103 0.60 -6.47 1.84
N ILE A 104 1.92 -6.34 1.90
CA ILE A 104 2.66 -5.30 1.19
C ILE A 104 2.77 -5.66 -0.30
N GLY A 105 2.46 -4.71 -1.17
CA GLY A 105 2.58 -4.91 -2.61
C GLY A 105 1.58 -5.93 -3.16
N GLN A 106 0.37 -5.98 -2.60
CA GLN A 106 -0.67 -6.88 -3.11
C GLN A 106 -0.90 -6.66 -4.60
N PHE A 107 -1.24 -7.73 -5.32
CA PHE A 107 -1.66 -7.67 -6.72
C PHE A 107 -3.19 -7.78 -6.75
N PRO A 108 -3.91 -6.68 -7.06
CA PRO A 108 -5.37 -6.72 -7.12
C PRO A 108 -5.86 -7.76 -8.15
N GLY A 109 -6.99 -8.41 -7.86
CA GLY A 109 -7.58 -9.43 -8.74
C GLY A 109 -7.09 -10.87 -8.50
N LEU A 110 -6.12 -11.08 -7.61
CA LEU A 110 -5.90 -12.38 -6.98
C LEU A 110 -6.71 -12.41 -5.67
N GLU A 111 -7.69 -13.31 -5.57
CA GLU A 111 -8.36 -13.54 -4.29
C GLU A 111 -7.31 -13.94 -3.25
N SER A 112 -7.34 -13.30 -2.08
CA SER A 112 -6.56 -13.79 -0.95
C SER A 112 -6.99 -15.22 -0.67
N VAL A 113 -6.03 -16.12 -0.49
CA VAL A 113 -6.30 -17.53 -0.19
C VAL A 113 -6.74 -17.66 1.29
N ASP A 114 -7.72 -16.87 1.72
CA ASP A 114 -8.23 -16.90 3.10
C ASP A 114 -9.23 -18.04 3.33
N GLN A 115 -9.45 -18.92 2.35
CA GLN A 115 -10.30 -20.11 2.53
C GLN A 115 -9.53 -21.41 2.78
N ILE A 116 -8.20 -21.43 2.73
CA ILE A 116 -7.43 -22.66 2.94
C ILE A 116 -6.62 -22.53 4.24
N THR A 117 -7.21 -23.08 5.30
CA THR A 117 -6.67 -23.43 6.63
C THR A 117 -6.85 -22.43 7.77
N ASN A 118 -7.80 -22.77 8.66
CA ASN A 118 -7.79 -22.46 10.09
C ASN A 118 -6.42 -22.84 10.70
N VAL A 119 -5.44 -21.94 10.69
CA VAL A 119 -4.21 -22.09 11.47
C VAL A 119 -4.30 -21.14 12.67
N PRO A 120 -4.19 -21.63 13.92
CA PRO A 120 -4.31 -20.79 15.09
C PRO A 120 -3.21 -19.72 15.09
N ALA A 121 -3.61 -18.48 15.41
CA ALA A 121 -2.71 -17.34 15.55
C ALA A 121 -1.51 -17.68 16.44
N LEU A 122 -0.29 -17.50 15.92
CA LEU A 122 0.92 -17.63 16.75
C LEU A 122 1.04 -16.41 17.65
N THR A 123 0.81 -16.61 18.94
CA THR A 123 1.17 -15.66 19.98
C THR A 123 2.69 -15.56 20.06
N LEU A 124 3.25 -14.40 19.71
CA LEU A 124 4.64 -14.06 20.00
C LEU A 124 4.74 -13.81 21.50
N ALA A 125 5.31 -14.77 22.24
CA ALA A 125 5.71 -14.55 23.62
C ALA A 125 6.97 -13.67 23.65
N THR A 126 6.90 -12.60 24.43
CA THR A 126 7.98 -11.65 24.77
C THR A 126 9.09 -12.28 25.58
#